data_AF-A0A537EG46-F1
#
_entry.id   AF-A0A537EG46-F1
#
_cell.length_a   1.000
_cell.length_b   1.000
_cell.length_c   1.000
_cell.angle_alpha   90.00
_cell.angle_beta   90.00
_cell.angle_gamma   90.00
#
_symmetry.space_group_name_H-M   'P 1'
#
loop_
_entity.id
_entity.type
_entity.pdbx_description
1 polymer ?
#
loop_
_entity_poly.entity_id
_entity_poly.type
_entity_poly.pdbx_seq_one_letter_code
_entity_poly.pdbx_strand_id
1 'polypeptide(L)' 'MLLLSEKVLLEDSWLEVELHDDLRYRLRYGALVEHQNGRRRVRGRSTAYEFRSVEQLRYDFERDVEAALGRLG' A
#
# COMPACT_ATOMS: atom_id res chain seq x y z
N MET A 1 -4.69 12.90 -13.64
CA MET A 1 -3.44 12.47 -14.27
C MET A 1 -2.61 11.65 -13.28
N LEU A 2 -1.88 10.63 -13.76
CA LEU A 2 -0.93 9.89 -12.93
C LEU A 2 0.32 10.77 -12.74
N LEU A 3 0.69 11.05 -11.49
CA LEU A 3 1.87 11.87 -11.15
C LEU A 3 3.10 11.01 -10.91
N LEU A 4 2.92 9.89 -10.19
CA LEU A 4 3.97 8.96 -9.85
C LEU A 4 3.47 7.54 -10.03
N SER A 5 4.30 6.70 -10.64
CA SER A 5 4.14 5.25 -10.58
C SER A 5 5.51 4.62 -10.47
N GLU A 6 5.72 3.90 -9.37
CA GLU A 6 6.96 3.20 -9.09
C GLU A 6 6.65 1.73 -8.78
N LYS A 7 7.47 0.84 -9.34
CA LYS A 7 7.39 -0.60 -9.11
C LYS A 7 8.77 -1.12 -8.77
N VAL A 8 8.89 -1.71 -7.59
CA VAL A 8 10.14 -2.26 -7.07
C VAL A 8 9.93 -3.75 -6.80
N LEU A 9 10.82 -4.58 -7.35
CA LEU A 9 10.86 -5.99 -6.99
C LEU A 9 11.64 -6.13 -5.68
N LEU A 10 10.98 -6.63 -4.65
CA LEU A 10 11.58 -7.03 -3.38
C LEU A 10 11.69 -8.55 -3.35
N GLU A 11 12.45 -9.10 -2.38
CA GLU A 11 12.74 -10.55 -2.31
C GLU A 11 11.48 -11.41 -2.39
N ASP A 12 10.40 -11.01 -1.70
CA ASP A 12 9.19 -11.82 -1.58
C ASP A 12 8.06 -11.38 -2.54
N SER A 13 8.08 -10.15 -3.08
CA SER A 13 6.99 -9.62 -3.90
C SER A 13 7.31 -8.27 -4.58
N TRP A 14 6.46 -7.88 -5.53
CA TRP A 14 6.40 -6.51 -6.06
C TRP A 14 5.80 -5.54 -5.04
N LEU A 15 6.50 -4.43 -4.80
CA LEU A 15 5.97 -3.20 -4.21
C LEU A 15 5.58 -2.24 -5.34
N GLU A 16 4.36 -1.75 -5.31
CA GLU A 16 3.83 -0.79 -6.29
C GLU A 16 3.26 0.42 -5.58
N VAL A 17 3.68 1.61 -6.01
CA VAL A 17 3.26 2.90 -5.49
C VAL A 17 2.70 3.72 -6.65
N GLU A 18 1.47 4.20 -6.51
CA GLU A 18 0.84 5.13 -7.46
C GLU A 18 0.28 6.34 -6.74
N LEU A 19 0.51 7.53 -7.32
CA LEU A 19 -0.05 8.79 -6.86
C LEU A 19 -0.64 9.55 -8.06
N HIS A 20 -1.84 10.07 -7.88
CA HIS A 20 -2.55 10.87 -8.86
C HIS A 20 -2.67 12.33 -8.39
N ASP A 21 -2.93 13.22 -9.33
CA ASP A 21 -3.13 14.67 -9.10
C ASP A 21 -4.42 15.01 -8.34
N ASP A 22 -5.36 14.09 -8.27
CA ASP A 22 -6.65 14.21 -7.59
C ASP A 22 -6.66 13.55 -6.20
N LEU A 23 -5.48 13.42 -5.58
CA LEU A 23 -5.24 12.79 -4.27
C LEU A 23 -5.54 11.29 -4.22
N ARG A 24 -5.91 10.66 -5.35
CA ARG A 24 -5.98 9.21 -5.39
C ARG A 24 -4.59 8.61 -5.29
N TYR A 25 -4.52 7.47 -4.62
CA TYR A 25 -3.27 6.76 -4.39
C TYR A 25 -3.51 5.25 -4.38
N ARG A 26 -2.43 4.49 -4.59
CA ARG A 26 -2.38 3.06 -4.37
C ARG A 26 -1.01 2.65 -3.85
N LEU A 27 -0.99 1.96 -2.72
CA LEU A 27 0.17 1.21 -2.22
C LEU A 27 -0.19 -0.27 -2.29
N ARG A 28 0.63 -1.09 -2.95
CA ARG A 28 0.36 -2.53 -3.10
C ARG A 28 1.63 -3.34 -2.89
N TYR A 29 1.53 -4.37 -2.06
CA TYR A 29 2.55 -5.40 -1.88
C TYR A 29 1.98 -6.74 -2.38
N GLY A 30 2.26 -7.04 -3.64
CA GLY A 30 1.76 -8.23 -4.34
C GLY A 30 0.26 -8.43 -4.19
N ALA A 31 -0.13 -9.65 -3.81
CA ALA A 31 -1.51 -10.00 -3.49
C ALA A 31 -1.84 -9.86 -2.00
N LEU A 32 -0.85 -9.58 -1.14
CA LEU A 32 -0.98 -9.65 0.31
C LEU A 32 -1.59 -8.39 0.90
N VAL A 33 -1.11 -7.21 0.50
CA VAL A 33 -1.52 -5.93 1.08
C VAL A 33 -1.78 -4.90 0.00
N GLU A 34 -2.85 -4.15 0.15
CA GLU A 34 -3.18 -3.02 -0.71
C GLU A 34 -3.88 -1.94 0.10
N HIS A 35 -3.39 -0.71 0.02
CA HIS A 35 -4.05 0.49 0.54
C HIS A 35 -4.39 1.38 -0.65
N GLN A 36 -5.67 1.70 -0.82
CA GLN A 36 -6.12 2.57 -1.91
C GLN A 36 -7.37 3.34 -1.51
N ASN A 37 -7.36 4.65 -1.74
CA ASN A 37 -8.55 5.52 -1.77
C ASN A 37 -9.58 5.25 -0.65
N GLY A 38 -9.12 5.28 0.60
CA GLY A 38 -9.99 5.10 1.78
C GLY A 38 -10.32 3.64 2.11
N ARG A 39 -9.60 2.69 1.52
CA ARG A 39 -9.75 1.25 1.78
C ARG A 39 -8.39 0.62 1.96
N ARG A 40 -8.35 -0.40 2.81
CA ARG A 40 -7.22 -1.34 2.86
C ARG A 40 -7.69 -2.75 2.63
N ARG A 41 -6.81 -3.57 2.09
CA ARG A 41 -7.01 -5.00 1.85
C ARG A 41 -5.78 -5.73 2.37
N VAL A 42 -6.00 -6.64 3.32
CA VAL A 42 -4.93 -7.45 3.93
C VAL A 42 -5.34 -8.92 3.82
N ARG A 43 -4.50 -9.73 3.19
CA ARG A 43 -4.74 -11.17 2.92
C ARG A 43 -6.15 -11.44 2.36
N GLY A 44 -6.55 -10.64 1.38
CA GLY A 44 -7.85 -10.74 0.70
C GLY A 44 -9.04 -10.12 1.45
N ARG A 45 -8.89 -9.68 2.71
CA ARG A 45 -9.97 -9.02 3.47
C ARG A 45 -9.90 -7.52 3.30
N SER A 46 -10.99 -6.90 2.82
CA SER A 46 -11.08 -5.45 2.63
C SER A 46 -11.87 -4.78 3.75
N THR A 47 -11.34 -3.67 4.28
CA THR A 47 -12.01 -2.82 5.27
C THR A 47 -11.92 -1.35 4.85
N ALA A 48 -12.82 -0.51 5.38
CA ALA A 48 -12.63 0.94 5.32
C ALA A 48 -11.33 1.32 6.02
N TYR A 49 -10.69 2.38 5.55
CA TYR A 49 -9.43 2.89 6.08
C TYR A 49 -9.35 4.40 5.89
N GLU A 50 -8.83 5.10 6.89
CA GLU A 50 -8.58 6.53 6.83
C GLU A 50 -7.27 6.80 7.53
N PHE A 51 -6.41 7.62 6.92
CA PHE A 51 -5.15 8.05 7.50
C PHE A 51 -5.16 9.56 7.67
N ARG A 52 -4.48 10.05 8.70
CA ARG A 52 -4.40 11.49 9.03
C ARG A 52 -3.14 12.16 8.49
N SER A 53 -2.10 11.38 8.17
CA SER A 53 -0.87 11.85 7.55
C SER A 53 -0.24 10.76 6.68
N VAL A 54 0.65 11.16 5.77
CA VAL A 54 1.36 10.23 4.87
C VAL A 54 2.27 9.28 5.67
N GLU A 55 2.83 9.75 6.79
CA GLU A 55 3.63 8.94 7.70
C GLU A 55 2.81 7.86 8.37
N GLN A 56 1.57 8.17 8.78
CA GLN A 56 0.65 7.16 9.30
C GLN A 56 0.33 6.11 8.23
N LEU A 57 0.02 6.54 7.00
CA LEU A 57 -0.23 5.64 5.88
C LEU A 57 0.96 4.70 5.64
N ARG A 58 2.19 5.24 5.63
CA ARG A 58 3.41 4.46 5.48
C ARG A 58 3.55 3.42 6.59
N TYR A 59 3.44 3.86 7.85
CA TYR A 59 3.60 2.98 9.01
C TYR A 59 2.54 1.87 9.04
N ASP A 60 1.27 2.20 8.79
CA ASP A 60 0.18 1.21 8.77
C ASP A 60 0.36 0.21 7.62
N PHE A 61 0.83 0.66 6.46
CA PHE A 61 1.13 -0.22 5.33
C PHE A 61 2.29 -1.17 5.65
N GLU A 62 3.40 -0.67 6.17
CA GLU A 62 4.57 -1.47 6.59
C GLU A 62 4.13 -2.55 7.60
N ARG A 63 3.37 -2.15 8.62
CA ARG A 63 2.85 -3.06 9.64
C ARG A 63 1.90 -4.11 9.07
N ASP A 64 1.01 -3.74 8.14
CA ASP A 64 0.11 -4.68 7.49
C ASP A 64 0.88 -5.69 6.62
N VAL A 65 1.99 -5.28 5.99
CA VAL A 65 2.88 -6.18 5.22
C VAL A 65 3.57 -7.17 6.15
N GLU A 66 4.14 -6.72 7.26
CA GLU A 66 4.75 -7.59 8.28
C GLU A 66 3.72 -8.58 8.86
N ALA A 67 2.52 -8.10 9.21
CA ALA A 67 1.44 -8.95 9.69
C ALA A 67 0.97 -9.97 8.64
N ALA A 68 1.15 -9.63 7.35
CA ALA A 68 0.89 -10.52 6.24
C ALA A 68 2.03 -11.51 5.95
N LEU A 69 3.13 -11.50 6.73
CA LEU A 69 4.38 -12.25 6.54
C LEU A 69 5.18 -11.84 5.29
N GLY A 70 4.95 -10.63 4.77
CA GLY A 70 5.83 -10.03 3.76
C GLY A 70 7.00 -9.28 4.42
N ARG A 71 8.01 -8.93 3.64
CA ARG A 71 9.16 -8.13 4.06
C ARG A 71 9.40 -6.96 3.12
N LEU A 72 9.60 -5.77 3.70
CA LEU A 72 9.90 -4.54 2.95
C LEU A 72 11.41 -4.20 2.93
N GLY A 73 12.25 -5.05 3.52
CA GLY A 73 13.69 -4.80 3.72
C GLY A 73 14.01 -4.38 5.14
#